data_AF-A0A3N2PDQ8-F1
#
_entry.id   AF-A0A3N2PDQ8-F1
#
_cell.length_a   1.000
_cell.length_b   1.000
_cell.length_c   1.000
_cell.angle_alpha   90.00
_cell.angle_beta   90.00
_cell.angle_gamma   90.00
#
_symmetry.space_group_name_H-M   'P 1'
#
loop_
_entity.id
_entity.type
_entity.pdbx_description
1 polymer ?
#
loop_
_entity_poly.entity_id
_entity_poly.type
_entity_poly.pdbx_seq_one_letter_code
_entity_poly.pdbx_strand_id
1 'polypeptide(L)' 'MRLVAITGFLTALVLFAVVEWAARRENSRIPTFGDVCAYVMRYEVGPVPVGRIAVIGFWWWMGWHFFAR' A
#
# COMPACT_ATOMS: atom_id res chain seq x y z
N MET A 1 -25.45 8.47 3.45
CA MET A 1 -24.22 8.67 2.64
C MET A 1 -22.95 8.69 3.49
N ARG A 2 -22.79 9.64 4.43
CA ARG A 2 -21.55 9.75 5.24
C ARG A 2 -21.21 8.50 6.05
N LEU A 3 -22.22 7.90 6.70
CA LEU A 3 -22.07 6.70 7.53
C LEU A 3 -21.60 5.49 6.71
N VAL A 4 -22.18 5.28 5.53
CA VAL A 4 -21.78 4.23 4.58
C VAL A 4 -20.33 4.39 4.13
N ALA A 5 -19.90 5.61 3.81
CA ALA A 5 -18.52 5.87 3.44
C ALA A 5 -17.56 5.56 4.60
N ILE A 6 -17.87 6.05 5.81
CA ILE A 6 -17.06 5.80 7.02
C ILE A 6 -16.93 4.30 7.30
N THR A 7 -18.05 3.57 7.31
CA THR A 7 -18.03 2.13 7.58
C THR A 7 -17.30 1.36 6.47
N GLY A 8 -17.44 1.78 5.21
CA GLY A 8 -16.73 1.19 4.08
C GLY A 8 -15.22 1.33 4.24
N PHE A 9 -14.74 2.55 4.50
CA PHE A 9 -13.31 2.81 4.72
C PHE A 9 -12.77 2.09 5.96
N LEU A 10 -13.51 2.08 7.07
CA LEU A 10 -13.11 1.35 8.28
C LEU A 10 -13.01 -0.16 8.02
N THR A 11 -13.96 -0.73 7.29
CA THR A 11 -13.94 -2.16 6.95
C THR A 11 -12.74 -2.49 6.08
N ALA A 12 -12.47 -1.67 5.06
CA ALA A 12 -11.29 -1.85 4.21
C ALA A 12 -9.98 -1.77 5.01
N LEU A 13 -9.88 -0.82 5.95
CA LEU A 13 -8.71 -0.67 6.82
C LEU A 13 -8.50 -1.89 7.73
N VAL A 14 -9.58 -2.41 8.33
CA VAL A 14 -9.52 -3.62 9.16
C VAL A 14 -9.11 -4.83 8.33
N LEU A 15 -9.70 -5.01 7.14
CA LEU A 15 -9.32 -6.10 6.25
C LEU A 15 -7.85 -6.04 5.85
N PHE A 16 -7.34 -4.84 5.51
CA PHE A 16 -5.92 -4.65 5.21
C PHE A 16 -5.03 -5.03 6.39
N ALA A 17 -5.36 -4.59 7.60
CA ALA A 17 -4.61 -4.93 8.81
C ALA A 17 -4.61 -6.44 9.10
N VAL A 18 -5.75 -7.11 8.90
CA VAL A 18 -5.86 -8.57 9.07
C VAL A 18 -4.99 -9.32 8.07
N VAL A 19 -4.97 -8.90 6.80
CA VAL A 19 -4.12 -9.50 5.76
C VAL A 19 -2.64 -9.30 6.11
N GLU A 20 -2.24 -8.09 6.49
CA GLU A 20 -0.87 -7.80 6.88
C GLU A 20 -0.43 -8.58 8.12
N TRP A 21 -1.33 -8.74 9.10
CA TRP A 21 -1.08 -9.58 10.28
C TRP A 21 -0.94 -11.06 9.91
N ALA A 22 -1.79 -11.55 9.01
CA ALA A 22 -1.70 -12.92 8.50
C ALA A 22 -0.42 -13.15 7.68
N ALA A 23 0.04 -12.15 6.92
CA ALA A 23 1.27 -12.19 6.12
C ALA A 23 2.53 -12.28 6.99
N ARG A 24 2.53 -11.65 8.18
CA ARG A 24 3.67 -11.67 9.12
C ARG A 24 3.90 -13.01 9.82
N ARG A 25 3.01 -13.98 9.66
CA ARG A 25 3.20 -15.32 10.26
C ARG A 25 4.32 -16.06 9.53
N GLU A 26 5.17 -16.73 10.31
CA GLU A 26 6.42 -17.38 9.86
C GLU A 26 6.24 -18.45 8.77
N ASN A 27 5.02 -18.95 8.57
CA ASN A 27 4.69 -19.94 7.54
C ASN A 27 3.58 -19.45 6.57
N SER A 28 3.43 -18.12 6.44
CA SER A 28 2.40 -17.53 5.59
C SER A 28 2.82 -17.54 4.12
N ARG A 29 1.89 -17.91 3.23
CA ARG A 29 2.05 -17.77 1.77
C ARG A 29 1.70 -16.36 1.27
N ILE A 30 1.17 -15.51 2.14
CA ILE A 30 0.71 -14.17 1.78
C ILE A 30 1.93 -13.23 1.90
N PRO A 31 2.33 -12.55 0.81
CA PRO A 31 3.41 -11.56 0.89
C PRO A 31 2.97 -10.38 1.75
N THR A 32 3.90 -9.83 2.53
CA THR A 32 3.62 -8.60 3.29
C THR A 32 3.49 -7.42 2.34
N PHE A 33 2.85 -6.34 2.81
CA PHE A 33 2.82 -5.09 2.06
C PHE A 33 4.24 -4.60 1.72
N GLY A 34 5.19 -4.80 2.64
CA GLY A 34 6.60 -4.49 2.42
C GLY A 34 7.22 -5.30 1.27
N ASP A 35 6.90 -6.59 1.16
CA ASP A 35 7.39 -7.46 0.08
C ASP A 35 6.82 -7.04 -1.28
N VAL A 36 5.54 -6.66 -1.31
CA VAL A 36 4.90 -6.13 -2.52
C VAL A 36 5.56 -4.81 -2.93
N CYS A 37 5.79 -3.89 -1.99
CA CYS A 37 6.51 -2.65 -2.26
C CYS A 37 7.95 -2.91 -2.75
N ALA A 38 8.67 -3.83 -2.11
CA ALA A 38 10.02 -4.19 -2.51
C ALA A 38 10.05 -4.81 -3.92
N TYR A 39 9.06 -5.64 -4.25
CA TYR A 39 8.89 -6.19 -5.58
C TYR A 39 8.63 -5.09 -6.62
N VAL A 40 7.71 -4.17 -6.35
CA VAL A 40 7.44 -3.03 -7.23
C VAL A 40 8.67 -2.15 -7.40
N MET A 41 9.43 -1.88 -6.34
CA MET A 41 10.66 -1.08 -6.39
C MET A 41 11.78 -1.71 -7.22
N ARG A 42 11.72 -3.01 -7.52
CA ARG A 42 12.64 -3.70 -8.44
C ARG A 42 12.24 -3.54 -9.90
N TYR A 43 11.07 -2.95 -10.19
CA TYR A 43 10.63 -2.74 -11.57
C TYR A 43 11.46 -1.63 -12.24
N GLU A 44 12.27 -2.04 -13.18
CA GLU A 44 13.16 -1.18 -13.97
C GLU A 44 12.83 -1.34 -15.45
N VAL A 45 12.70 -0.21 -16.16
CA VAL A 45 12.48 -0.18 -17.61
C VAL A 45 13.74 0.40 -18.24
N GLY A 46 14.60 -0.48 -18.74
CA GLY A 46 15.95 -0.10 -19.17
C GLY A 46 16.76 0.44 -17.97
N PRO A 47 17.36 1.64 -18.05
CA PRO A 47 18.07 2.26 -16.93
C PRO A 47 17.16 3.01 -15.94
N VAL A 48 15.85 3.06 -16.18
CA VAL A 48 14.93 3.90 -15.39
C VAL A 48 14.26 3.08 -14.29
N PRO A 49 14.44 3.41 -12.99
CA PRO A 49 13.79 2.72 -11.88
C PRO A 49 12.34 3.18 -11.69
N VAL A 50 11.49 2.84 -12.66
CA VAL A 50 10.06 3.22 -12.72
C VAL A 50 9.33 2.85 -11.44
N GLY A 51 9.62 1.67 -10.90
CA GLY A 51 9.03 1.18 -9.65
C GLY A 51 9.27 2.10 -8.46
N ARG A 52 10.51 2.58 -8.27
CA ARG A 52 10.83 3.50 -7.17
C ARG A 52 10.18 4.86 -7.36
N ILE A 53 10.21 5.38 -8.59
CA ILE A 53 9.57 6.66 -8.92
C ILE A 53 8.07 6.58 -8.65
N ALA A 54 7.42 5.47 -9.02
CA ALA A 54 6.01 5.24 -8.77
C ALA A 54 5.70 5.21 -7.26
N VAL A 55 6.47 4.46 -6.46
CA VAL A 55 6.24 4.38 -5.01
C VAL A 55 6.49 5.72 -4.31
N ILE A 56 7.57 6.42 -4.65
CA ILE A 56 7.89 7.74 -4.09
C ILE A 56 6.85 8.79 -4.53
N GLY A 57 6.47 8.78 -5.81
CA GLY A 57 5.46 9.68 -6.35
C GLY A 57 4.07 9.44 -5.75
N PHE A 58 3.70 8.18 -5.55
CA PHE A 58 2.47 7.81 -4.85
C PHE A 58 2.47 8.27 -3.39
N TRP A 59 3.59 8.04 -2.67
CA TRP A 59 3.75 8.51 -1.29
C TRP A 59 3.63 10.03 -1.20
N TRP A 60 4.32 10.74 -2.08
CA TRP A 60 4.24 12.19 -2.19
C TRP A 60 2.80 12.65 -2.46
N TRP A 61 2.13 12.08 -3.46
CA TRP A 61 0.75 12.39 -3.79
C TRP A 61 -0.21 12.18 -2.61
N MET A 62 -0.10 11.05 -1.89
CA MET A 62 -0.88 10.81 -0.67
C MET A 62 -0.61 11.90 0.38
N GLY A 63 0.65 12.25 0.60
CA GLY A 63 1.05 13.31 1.51
C GLY A 63 0.30 14.61 1.22
N TRP A 64 0.37 15.10 -0.03
CA TRP A 64 -0.36 16.30 -0.45
C TRP A 64 -1.88 16.13 -0.36
N HIS A 65 -2.41 14.96 -0.73
CA HIS A 65 -3.85 14.73 -0.75
C HIS A 65 -4.47 14.80 0.65
N PHE A 66 -3.76 14.35 1.69
CA PHE A 66 -4.26 14.39 3.07
C PHE A 66 -3.83 15.65 3.84
N PHE A 67 -2.66 16.23 3.57
CA PHE A 67 -2.20 17.46 4.25
C PHE A 67 -2.76 18.77 3.66
N ALA A 68 -3.18 18.79 2.39
CA ALA A 68 -3.74 20.00 1.76
C ALA A 68 -5.22 20.25 2.14
N ARG A 69 -5.72 19.62 3.20
CA ARG A 69 -7.06 19.79 3.77
C ARG A 69 -6.96 20.14 5.25
#